data_AF-A0A9D5VY96-F1
#
_entry.id   AF-A0A9D5VY96-F1
#
_cell.length_a   1.000
_cell.length_b   1.000
_cell.length_c   1.000
_cell.angle_alpha   90.00
_cell.angle_beta   90.00
_cell.angle_gamma   90.00
#
_symmetry.space_group_name_H-M   'P 1'
#
loop_
_entity.id
_entity.type
_entity.pdbx_description
1 polymer ?
#
loop_
_entity_poly.entity_id
_entity_poly.type
_entity_poly.pdbx_seq_one_letter_code
_entity_poly.pdbx_strand_id
1 'polypeptide(L)' 'QAIELGDHVQLERAAHSLKGSLSHFYAKSAYNVIIKLEGLGRDKSDMSTAQKLFLDLQREMVRLSEKLIVINKQ' A
#
# COMPACT_ATOMS: atom_id res chain seq x y z
N GLN A 1 -10.30 1.37 -7.72
CA GLN A 1 -10.38 2.23 -8.92
C GLN A 1 -9.16 2.10 -9.82
N ALA A 2 -7.95 2.60 -9.50
CA ALA A 2 -6.81 2.53 -10.43
C ALA A 2 -6.49 1.11 -10.95
N ILE A 3 -6.53 0.10 -10.07
CA ILE A 3 -6.32 -1.31 -10.44
C ILE A 3 -7.43 -1.84 -11.36
N GLU A 4 -8.70 -1.55 -11.04
CA GLU A 4 -9.87 -1.99 -11.82
C GLU A 4 -9.92 -1.33 -13.20
N LEU A 5 -9.44 -0.09 -13.30
CA LEU A 5 -9.39 0.68 -14.54
C LEU A 5 -8.13 0.42 -15.38
N GLY A 6 -7.18 -0.38 -14.88
CA GLY A 6 -5.90 -0.59 -15.58
C GLY A 6 -5.00 0.64 -15.62
N ASP A 7 -5.20 1.62 -14.73
CA ASP A 7 -4.43 2.86 -14.71
C ASP A 7 -3.13 2.71 -13.90
N HIS A 8 -2.06 2.33 -14.61
CA HIS A 8 -0.73 2.17 -14.03
C HIS A 8 -0.13 3.47 -13.46
N VAL A 9 -0.42 4.61 -14.09
CA VAL A 9 0.12 5.91 -13.66
C VAL A 9 -0.53 6.34 -12.35
N GLN A 10 -1.85 6.20 -12.27
CA GLN A 10 -2.56 6.49 -11.04
C GLN A 10 -2.21 5.52 -9.92
N LEU A 11 -1.98 4.24 -10.23
CA LEU A 11 -1.48 3.25 -9.27
C LEU A 11 -0.13 3.64 -8.68
N GLU A 12 0.85 3.97 -9.54
CA GLU A 12 2.19 4.42 -9.12
C GLU A 12 2.09 5.64 -8.20
N ARG A 13 1.37 6.69 -8.65
CA ARG A 13 1.27 7.95 -7.90
C ARG A 13 0.59 7.77 -6.55
N ALA A 14 -0.52 7.02 -6.51
CA ALA A 14 -1.22 6.74 -5.26
C ALA A 14 -0.33 5.93 -4.30
N ALA A 15 0.35 4.90 -4.81
CA ALA A 15 1.27 4.10 -4.01
C ALA A 15 2.46 4.92 -3.49
N HIS A 16 3.04 5.80 -4.33
CA HIS A 16 4.11 6.71 -3.95
C HIS A 16 3.70 7.66 -2.82
N SER A 17 2.52 8.27 -2.92
CA SER A 17 1.98 9.15 -1.89
C SER A 17 1.80 8.41 -0.56
N LEU A 18 1.19 7.23 -0.59
CA LEU A 18 0.95 6.43 0.61
C LEU A 18 2.25 5.87 1.22
N LYS A 19 3.26 5.55 0.41
CA LYS A 19 4.60 5.19 0.87
C LYS A 19 5.19 6.28 1.76
N GLY A 20 5.04 7.55 1.36
CA GLY A 20 5.47 8.69 2.16
C GLY A 20 4.84 8.68 3.55
N SER A 21 3.51 8.55 3.63
CA SER A 21 2.81 8.43 4.91
C SER A 21 3.28 7.24 5.75
N LEU A 22 3.44 6.06 5.13
CA LEU A 22 3.86 4.83 5.83
C LEU A 22 5.29 4.88 6.36
N SER A 23 6.17 5.67 5.74
CA SER A 23 7.54 5.87 6.23
C SER A 23 7.59 6.48 7.63
N HIS A 24 6.61 7.32 8.00
CA HIS A 24 6.55 7.96 9.31
C HIS A 24 6.15 7.02 10.44
N PHE A 25 5.39 5.97 10.13
CA PHE A 25 4.93 4.99 11.12
C PHE A 25 5.94 3.87 11.39
N TYR A 26 7.10 3.87 10.71
CA TYR A 26 8.07 2.77 10.74
C TYR A 26 7.42 1.39 10.49
N ALA A 27 6.32 1.36 9.73
CA ALA A 27 5.51 0.19 9.48
C ALA A 27 6.14 -0.69 8.38
N LYS A 28 7.27 -1.33 8.68
CA LYS A 28 8.13 -2.04 7.71
C LYS A 28 7.38 -3.00 6.79
N SER A 29 6.41 -3.75 7.33
CA SER A 29 5.61 -4.69 6.53
C SER A 29 4.73 -3.97 5.50
N ALA A 30 3.95 -2.97 5.92
CA ALA A 30 3.14 -2.14 5.02
C ALA A 30 4.02 -1.40 4.00
N TYR A 31 5.17 -0.87 4.45
CA TYR A 31 6.13 -0.16 3.62
C TYR A 31 6.75 -1.06 2.52
N ASN A 32 7.01 -2.32 2.82
CA ASN A 32 7.53 -3.26 1.83
C ASN A 32 6.47 -3.61 0.78
N VAL A 33 5.20 -3.72 1.17
CA VAL A 33 4.10 -4.01 0.23
C VAL A 33 3.84 -2.80 -0.67
N ILE A 34 3.82 -1.58 -0.12
CA ILE A 34 3.52 -0.38 -0.91
C ILE A 34 4.60 -0.06 -1.94
N ILE A 35 5.89 -0.32 -1.64
CA ILE A 35 6.98 -0.17 -2.63
C ILE A 35 6.80 -1.12 -3.80
N LYS A 36 6.38 -2.36 -3.54
CA LYS A 36 6.11 -3.33 -4.61
C LYS A 36 4.94 -2.86 -5.47
N LEU A 37 3.87 -2.35 -4.85
CA LEU A 37 2.70 -1.83 -5.57
C LEU A 37 3.05 -0.61 -6.44
N GLU A 38 3.87 0.31 -5.92
CA GLU A 38 4.43 1.44 -6.68
C GLU A 38 5.25 0.95 -7.88
N GLY A 39 6.10 -0.07 -7.67
CA GLY A 39 6.87 -0.72 -8.73
C GLY A 39 5.99 -1.29 -9.84
N LEU A 40 4.88 -1.97 -9.50
CA LEU A 40 3.97 -2.50 -10.52
C LEU A 40 3.34 -1.43 -11.41
N GLY A 41 3.03 -0.25 -10.84
CA GLY A 41 2.55 0.89 -11.60
C GLY A 41 3.64 1.41 -12.55
N ARG A 42 4.85 1.66 -12.01
CA ARG A 42 6.00 2.15 -12.78
C ARG A 42 6.39 1.21 -13.93
N ASP A 43 6.39 -0.10 -13.66
CA ASP A 43 6.82 -1.13 -14.59
C ASP A 43 5.69 -1.60 -15.52
N LYS A 44 4.48 -1.02 -15.40
CA LYS A 44 3.26 -1.39 -16.15
C LYS A 44 2.95 -2.89 -16.10
N SER A 45 3.08 -3.46 -14.91
CA SER A 45 2.91 -4.90 -14.65
C SER A 45 1.44 -5.32 -14.57
N ASP A 46 1.17 -6.62 -14.62
CA ASP A 46 -0.18 -7.18 -14.55
C ASP A 46 -1.00 -6.70 -13.32
N MET A 47 -2.19 -6.18 -13.59
CA MET A 47 -3.11 -5.67 -12.57
C MET A 47 -3.68 -6.75 -11.67
N SER A 48 -3.69 -8.02 -12.09
CA SER A 48 -4.08 -9.12 -11.19
C SER A 48 -3.08 -9.26 -10.02
N THR A 49 -1.80 -9.00 -10.28
CA THR A 49 -0.75 -8.99 -9.25
C THR A 49 -0.88 -7.75 -8.37
N ALA A 50 -1.21 -6.60 -8.95
CA ALA A 50 -1.50 -5.37 -8.19
C ALA A 50 -2.68 -5.57 -7.23
N GLN A 51 -3.75 -6.24 -7.67
CA GLN A 51 -4.91 -6.55 -6.83
C GLN A 51 -4.52 -7.40 -5.61
N LYS A 52 -3.70 -8.43 -5.80
CA LYS A 52 -3.22 -9.29 -4.70
C LYS A 52 -2.40 -8.49 -3.69
N LEU A 53 -1.45 -7.68 -4.16
CA LEU A 53 -0.64 -6.82 -3.28
C LEU A 53 -1.48 -5.75 -2.57
N PHE A 54 -2.54 -5.24 -3.20
CA PHE A 54 -3.45 -4.30 -2.56
C PHE A 54 -4.20 -4.95 -1.38
N LEU A 55 -4.65 -6.21 -1.52
CA LEU A 55 -5.24 -6.96 -0.41
C LEU A 55 -4.25 -7.24 0.73
N ASP A 56 -2.97 -7.46 0.40
CA ASP A 56 -1.91 -7.60 1.41
C ASP A 56 -1.67 -6.27 2.14
N LEU A 57 -1.65 -5.15 1.40
CA LEU A 57 -1.50 -3.82 1.97
C LEU A 57 -2.65 -3.50 2.93
N GLN A 58 -3.90 -3.78 2.56
CA GLN A 58 -5.06 -3.58 3.42
C GLN A 58 -4.93 -4.33 4.74
N ARG A 59 -4.45 -5.58 4.71
CA ARG A 59 -4.19 -6.37 5.92
C ARG A 59 -3.13 -5.73 6.82
N GLU A 60 -2.07 -5.20 6.23
CA GLU A 60 -1.04 -4.48 7.00
C GLU A 60 -1.55 -3.14 7.57
N MET A 61 -2.44 -2.44 6.86
CA MET A 61 -3.08 -1.22 7.37
C MET A 61 -3.98 -1.51 8.58
N VAL A 62 -4.72 -2.63 8.56
CA VAL A 62 -5.52 -3.08 9.72
C VAL A 62 -4.60 -3.34 10.92
N ARG A 63 -3.52 -4.11 10.72
CA ARG A 63 -2.53 -4.40 11.79
C ARG A 63 -1.90 -3.13 12.37
N LEU A 64 -1.57 -2.15 11.51
CA LEU A 64 -1.06 -0.86 11.96
C LEU A 64 -2.11 -0.12 12.79
N SER A 65 -3.36 -0.09 12.33
CA SER A 65 -4.47 0.57 13.02
C SER A 65 -4.73 -0.05 14.39
N GLU A 66 -4.70 -1.38 14.50
CA GLU A 66 -4.82 -2.10 15.78
C GLU A 66 -3.71 -1.69 16.76
N LYS A 67 -2.46 -1.60 16.29
CA LYS A 67 -1.32 -1.15 17.11
C LYS A 67 -1.49 0.30 17.58
N LEU A 68 -2.00 1.19 16.73
CA LEU A 68 -2.28 2.57 17.10
C LEU A 68 -3.39 2.68 18.15
N ILE A 69 -4.43 1.85 18.05
CA ILE A 69 -5.52 1.79 19.05
C ILE A 69 -4.98 1.37 20.42
N VAL A 70 -4.04 0.41 20.47
CA VAL A 70 -3.41 -0.01 21.74
C VAL A 70 -2.68 1.16 22.43
N ILE A 71 -2.04 2.06 21.67
CA ILE A 71 -1.37 3.24 22.24
C ILE A 71 -2.36 4.19 22.92
N ASN A 72 -3.59 4.31 22.39
CA ASN A 72 -4.62 5.24 22.86
C ASN A 72 -5.57 4.66 23.92
N LYS A 73 -5.59 3.34 24.13
CA LYS A 73 -6.36 2.74 25.23
C LYS A 73 -5.61 2.98 26.54
N GLN A 74 -5.91 4.11 27.18
CA GLN A 74 -5.77 4.27 28.64
C GLN A 74 -6.76 3.37 29.37
#